data_AF-A0A0D2PKW3-F1
#
_entry.id   AF-A0A0D2PKW3-F1
#
_cell.length_a   1.000
_cell.length_b   1.000
_cell.length_c   1.000
_cell.angle_alpha   90.00
_cell.angle_beta   90.00
_cell.angle_gamma   90.00
#
_symmetry.space_group_name_H-M   'P 1'
#
loop_
_entity.id
_entity.type
_entity.pdbx_description
1 polymer ?
#
loop_
_entity_poly.entity_id
_entity_poly.type
_entity_poly.pdbx_seq_one_letter_code
_entity_poly.pdbx_strand_id
1 'polypeptide(L)'
;MASTISRKMTLAILALALFSYCLQATLGEIICEHLDQDTCAYAVASTGKRCVLEKHVKRSGEEEYTCRTSEIEADKINNWIETDQCVKSCGLDRKSFGISSDSLLESRFTEMLCSPQCYNGCPNVIDLYFNLAAGEGIFLPKLCEAQKGNIRRGMSEIWSSGMVAPGPVGGVKFWGVAPAMAPY
;
A
#
# COMPACT_ATOMS: atom_id res chain seq x y z
N MET A 1 36.30 8.89 -42.27
CA MET A 1 35.01 8.18 -42.10
C MET A 1 34.85 7.56 -40.71
N ALA A 2 35.86 6.90 -40.14
CA ALA A 2 35.79 6.31 -38.79
C ALA A 2 35.61 7.36 -37.64
N SER A 3 36.30 8.51 -37.74
CA SER A 3 36.22 9.59 -36.74
C SER A 3 34.82 10.23 -36.65
N THR A 4 34.14 10.41 -37.78
CA THR A 4 32.78 10.96 -37.83
C THR A 4 31.72 9.98 -37.33
N ILE A 5 31.92 8.67 -37.51
CA ILE A 5 31.03 7.63 -36.98
C ILE A 5 31.17 7.54 -35.45
N SER A 6 32.40 7.56 -34.92
CA SER A 6 32.66 7.56 -33.48
C SER A 6 32.05 8.78 -32.77
N ARG A 7 32.13 9.97 -33.39
CA ARG A 7 31.52 11.20 -32.87
C ARG A 7 29.98 11.17 -32.88
N LYS A 8 29.36 10.57 -33.90
CA LYS A 8 27.89 10.38 -33.95
C LYS A 8 27.40 9.39 -32.89
N MET A 9 28.16 8.33 -32.64
CA MET A 9 27.81 7.31 -31.65
C MET A 9 27.90 7.83 -30.21
N THR A 10 28.93 8.63 -29.91
CA THR A 10 29.07 9.30 -28.61
C THR A 10 27.97 10.34 -28.35
N LEU A 11 27.59 11.12 -29.36
CA LEU A 11 26.46 12.06 -29.26
C LEU A 11 25.12 11.35 -29.03
N ALA A 12 24.89 10.21 -29.68
CA ALA A 12 23.67 9.41 -29.50
C ALA A 12 23.57 8.82 -28.08
N ILE A 13 24.69 8.33 -27.52
CA ILE A 13 24.75 7.82 -26.15
C ILE A 13 24.52 8.96 -25.14
N LEU A 14 25.12 10.14 -25.36
CA LEU A 14 24.90 11.31 -24.51
C LEU A 14 23.44 11.77 -24.55
N ALA A 15 22.81 11.77 -25.74
CA ALA A 15 21.41 12.11 -25.89
C ALA A 15 20.47 11.12 -25.17
N LEU A 16 20.74 9.81 -25.26
CA LEU A 16 20.00 8.78 -24.53
C LEU A 16 20.18 8.90 -23.01
N ALA A 17 21.40 9.20 -22.55
CA ALA A 17 21.69 9.43 -21.13
C ALA A 17 20.96 10.67 -20.59
N LEU A 18 20.99 11.79 -21.33
CA LEU A 18 20.26 13.01 -20.97
C LEU A 18 18.75 12.80 -20.98
N PHE A 19 18.22 12.04 -21.94
CA PHE A 19 16.79 11.69 -21.97
C PHE A 19 16.39 10.83 -20.76
N SER A 20 17.23 9.88 -20.37
CA SER A 20 17.01 9.07 -19.16
C SER A 20 17.07 9.89 -17.86
N TYR A 21 17.94 10.91 -17.80
CA TYR A 21 18.03 11.84 -16.67
C TYR A 21 16.84 12.81 -16.62
N CYS A 22 16.37 13.30 -17.77
CA CYS A 22 15.19 14.16 -17.84
C CYS A 22 13.91 13.44 -17.40
N LEU A 23 13.80 12.12 -17.61
CA LEU A 23 12.68 11.33 -17.11
C LEU A 23 12.64 11.22 -15.58
N GLN A 24 13.78 11.41 -14.89
CA GLN A 24 13.83 11.37 -13.42
C GLN A 24 13.56 12.74 -12.77
N ALA A 25 13.56 13.82 -13.55
CA ALA A 25 13.51 15.20 -13.03
C ALA A 25 12.11 15.85 -13.01
N THR A 26 11.04 15.11 -13.36
CA THR A 26 9.66 15.64 -13.36
C THR A 26 8.77 15.04 -12.27
N LEU A 27 9.33 14.40 -11.24
CA LEU A 27 8.53 13.98 -10.09
C LEU A 27 8.19 15.21 -9.25
N GLY A 28 7.15 15.93 -9.69
CA GLY A 28 6.49 16.95 -8.89
C GLY A 28 6.00 16.37 -7.57
N GLU A 29 5.75 17.27 -6.62
CA GLU A 29 5.17 16.92 -5.33
C GLU A 29 3.78 16.29 -5.52
N ILE A 30 3.59 15.07 -5.02
CA ILE A 30 2.27 14.44 -4.98
C ILE A 30 1.48 15.02 -3.82
N ILE A 31 0.45 15.76 -4.17
CA ILE A 31 -0.60 16.28 -3.29
C ILE A 31 -1.86 15.49 -3.65
N CYS A 32 -2.45 14.77 -2.68
CA CYS A 32 -3.57 13.87 -2.95
C CYS A 32 -4.74 14.60 -3.62
N GLU A 33 -5.04 15.82 -3.20
CA GLU A 33 -6.13 16.66 -3.71
C GLU A 33 -5.97 17.06 -5.20
N HIS A 34 -4.77 16.88 -5.77
CA HIS A 34 -4.50 17.11 -7.20
C HIS A 34 -4.56 15.83 -8.05
N LEU A 35 -4.74 14.67 -7.44
CA LEU A 35 -4.84 13.40 -8.16
C LEU A 35 -6.26 13.19 -8.70
N ASP A 36 -6.33 12.58 -9.88
CA ASP A 36 -7.59 12.12 -10.46
C ASP A 36 -8.04 10.78 -9.85
N GLN A 37 -9.22 10.33 -10.25
CA GLN A 37 -9.81 9.07 -9.79
C GLN A 37 -8.93 7.85 -10.10
N ASP A 38 -8.20 7.88 -11.20
CA ASP A 38 -7.41 6.74 -11.70
C ASP A 38 -5.99 6.72 -11.13
N THR A 39 -5.59 7.73 -10.34
CA THR A 39 -4.26 7.80 -9.72
C THR A 39 -4.32 7.94 -8.21
N CYS A 40 -5.45 8.37 -7.63
CA CYS A 40 -5.62 8.58 -6.20
C CYS A 40 -5.46 7.32 -5.34
N ALA A 41 -6.15 6.23 -5.71
CA ALA A 41 -6.15 5.01 -4.91
C ALA A 41 -4.74 4.40 -4.87
N TYR A 42 -4.29 4.04 -3.66
CA TYR A 42 -2.94 3.51 -3.39
C TYR A 42 -1.79 4.48 -3.74
N ALA A 43 -2.06 5.78 -3.74
CA ALA A 43 -1.01 6.81 -3.75
C ALA A 43 -0.57 7.20 -2.34
N VAL A 44 0.63 7.77 -2.26
CA VAL A 44 1.24 8.34 -1.06
C VAL A 44 1.75 9.73 -1.40
N ALA A 45 1.25 10.72 -0.68
CA ALA A 45 1.67 12.11 -0.81
C ALA A 45 3.16 12.26 -0.49
N SER A 46 3.74 13.38 -0.90
CA SER A 46 5.14 13.71 -0.55
C SER A 46 5.34 13.87 0.97
N THR A 47 4.27 14.15 1.71
CA THR A 47 4.25 14.18 3.18
C THR A 47 4.34 12.79 3.83
N GLY A 48 4.24 11.70 3.06
CA GLY A 48 4.21 10.32 3.57
C GLY A 48 2.81 9.82 3.96
N LYS A 49 1.79 10.68 3.90
CA LYS A 49 0.39 10.31 4.13
C LYS A 49 -0.22 9.64 2.91
N ARG A 50 -1.03 8.59 3.12
CA ARG A 50 -1.74 7.89 2.04
C ARG A 50 -2.88 8.73 1.50
N CYS A 51 -3.18 8.58 0.22
CA CYS A 51 -4.36 9.18 -0.40
C CYS A 51 -5.57 8.24 -0.31
N VAL A 52 -6.77 8.84 -0.19
CA VAL A 52 -8.05 8.12 -0.18
C VAL A 52 -9.00 8.70 -1.23
N LEU A 53 -9.58 7.82 -2.02
CA LEU A 53 -10.61 8.16 -3.00
C LEU A 53 -11.98 8.09 -2.31
N GLU A 54 -12.65 9.22 -2.19
CA GLU A 54 -14.02 9.31 -1.69
C GLU A 54 -15.01 9.40 -2.84
N LYS A 55 -16.15 8.73 -2.68
CA LYS A 55 -17.28 8.77 -3.60
C LYS A 55 -18.45 9.51 -2.95
N HIS A 56 -18.94 10.52 -3.63
CA HIS A 56 -20.10 11.32 -3.25
C HIS A 56 -21.18 11.18 -4.31
N VAL A 57 -22.45 11.18 -3.91
CA VAL A 57 -23.57 11.15 -4.86
C VAL A 57 -24.31 12.49 -4.77
N LYS A 58 -24.34 13.21 -5.89
CA LYS A 58 -25.05 14.49 -6.00
C LYS A 58 -26.55 14.27 -5.89
N ARG A 59 -27.30 15.34 -5.57
CA ARG A 59 -28.78 15.32 -5.60
C ARG A 59 -29.36 14.93 -6.97
N SER A 60 -28.59 15.12 -8.04
CA SER A 60 -28.91 14.67 -9.41
C SER A 60 -28.81 13.16 -9.61
N GLY A 61 -28.23 12.41 -8.65
CA GLY A 61 -27.88 11.00 -8.79
C GLY A 61 -26.52 10.76 -9.45
N GLU A 62 -25.81 11.82 -9.83
CA GLU A 62 -24.47 11.73 -10.43
C GLU A 62 -23.41 11.39 -9.37
N GLU A 63 -22.49 10.49 -9.72
CA GLU A 63 -21.36 10.12 -8.88
C GLU A 63 -20.21 11.12 -9.06
N GLU A 64 -19.70 11.63 -7.95
CA GLU A 64 -18.56 12.54 -7.90
C GLU A 64 -17.44 11.92 -7.06
N TYR A 65 -16.21 12.06 -7.54
CA TYR A 65 -15.04 11.47 -6.94
C TYR A 65 -14.10 12.57 -6.46
N THR A 66 -13.63 12.45 -5.22
CA THR A 66 -12.69 13.40 -4.63
C THR A 66 -11.54 12.66 -3.98
N CYS A 67 -10.31 13.00 -4.35
CA CYS A 67 -9.13 12.47 -3.68
C CYS A 67 -8.75 13.35 -2.50
N ARG A 68 -8.43 12.75 -1.36
CA ARG A 68 -8.04 13.46 -0.14
C ARG A 68 -6.85 12.80 0.53
N THR A 69 -6.10 13.58 1.29
CA THR A 69 -5.06 13.07 2.16
C THR A 69 -5.68 12.37 3.38
N SER A 70 -5.30 11.12 3.64
CA SER A 70 -5.70 10.35 4.82
C SER A 70 -4.78 10.65 6.01
N GLU A 71 -5.23 10.32 7.22
CA GLU A 71 -4.38 10.37 8.44
C GLU A 71 -3.46 9.15 8.59
N ILE A 72 -3.54 8.20 7.67
CA ILE A 72 -2.72 6.99 7.70
C ILE A 72 -1.38 7.24 6.98
N GLU A 73 -0.28 7.13 7.71
CA GLU A 73 1.09 7.23 7.17
C GLU A 73 1.56 5.90 6.56
N ALA A 74 2.39 5.99 5.52
CA ALA A 74 3.09 4.84 4.94
C ALA A 74 4.50 4.71 5.53
N ASP A 75 4.96 3.49 5.83
CA ASP A 75 6.30 3.29 6.37
C ASP A 75 7.37 3.49 5.29
N LYS A 76 8.19 4.54 5.43
CA LYS A 76 9.33 4.87 4.56
C LYS A 76 9.00 5.04 3.07
N ILE A 77 7.73 5.21 2.73
CA ILE A 77 7.26 5.48 1.38
C ILE A 77 6.67 6.89 1.37
N ASN A 78 7.13 7.70 0.42
CA ASN A 78 6.56 9.01 0.14
C ASN A 78 6.64 9.27 -1.36
N ASN A 79 5.81 10.20 -1.83
CA ASN A 79 5.80 10.61 -3.24
C ASN A 79 5.68 9.41 -4.20
N TRP A 80 4.70 8.54 -3.96
CA TRP A 80 4.55 7.26 -4.67
C TRP A 80 3.13 7.08 -5.21
N ILE A 81 3.01 6.56 -6.43
CA ILE A 81 1.74 6.11 -7.00
C ILE A 81 1.96 4.68 -7.48
N GLU A 82 1.19 3.73 -6.94
CA GLU A 82 1.24 2.36 -7.42
C GLU A 82 0.78 2.28 -8.88
N THR A 83 1.38 1.41 -9.67
CA THR A 83 0.99 1.24 -11.08
C THR A 83 -0.29 0.40 -11.21
N ASP A 84 -1.01 0.52 -12.32
CA ASP A 84 -2.21 -0.29 -12.57
C ASP A 84 -1.87 -1.79 -12.63
N GLN A 85 -0.69 -2.13 -13.14
CA GLN A 85 -0.20 -3.50 -13.16
C GLN A 85 -0.01 -4.03 -11.73
N CYS A 86 0.52 -3.20 -10.84
CA CYS A 86 0.67 -3.52 -9.43
C CYS A 86 -0.70 -3.72 -8.75
N VAL A 87 -1.61 -2.74 -8.87
CA VAL A 87 -2.95 -2.80 -8.27
C VAL A 87 -3.68 -4.09 -8.72
N LYS A 88 -3.61 -4.39 -10.02
CA LYS A 88 -4.23 -5.59 -10.59
C LYS A 88 -3.57 -6.89 -10.15
N SER A 89 -2.24 -6.94 -9.99
CA SER A 89 -1.55 -8.15 -9.53
C SER A 89 -1.90 -8.50 -8.08
N CYS A 90 -2.22 -7.50 -7.27
CA CYS A 90 -2.71 -7.65 -5.90
C CYS A 90 -4.20 -8.00 -5.80
N GLY A 91 -4.93 -8.08 -6.91
CA GLY A 91 -6.38 -8.34 -6.90
C GLY A 91 -7.21 -7.15 -6.44
N LEU A 92 -6.65 -5.94 -6.56
CA LEU A 92 -7.28 -4.70 -6.17
C LEU A 92 -7.82 -3.95 -7.40
N ASP A 93 -8.70 -2.98 -7.14
CA ASP A 93 -9.24 -2.08 -8.15
C ASP A 93 -9.23 -0.65 -7.60
N ARG A 94 -8.82 0.31 -8.43
CA ARG A 94 -8.71 1.72 -8.02
C ARG A 94 -10.04 2.39 -7.69
N LYS A 95 -11.14 1.81 -8.15
CA LYS A 95 -12.51 2.24 -7.88
C LYS A 95 -13.11 1.48 -6.69
N SER A 96 -12.31 0.71 -5.96
CA SER A 96 -12.72 0.16 -4.67
C SER A 96 -12.74 1.27 -3.63
N PHE A 97 -13.89 1.48 -3.00
CA PHE A 97 -14.04 2.48 -1.94
C PHE A 97 -13.84 1.81 -0.59
N GLY A 98 -12.84 2.28 0.14
CA GLY A 98 -12.47 1.70 1.43
C GLY A 98 -11.65 0.42 1.29
N ILE A 99 -11.11 0.00 2.44
CA ILE A 99 -10.30 -1.21 2.58
C ILE A 99 -10.95 -2.02 3.69
N SER A 100 -11.19 -3.31 3.46
CA SER A 100 -11.69 -4.22 4.48
C SER A 100 -10.60 -5.22 4.85
N SER A 101 -10.42 -5.44 6.15
CA SER A 101 -9.57 -6.50 6.66
C SER A 101 -10.17 -7.89 6.38
N ASP A 102 -11.49 -8.00 6.20
CA ASP A 102 -12.18 -9.25 5.90
C ASP A 102 -11.71 -9.87 4.57
N SER A 103 -11.22 -9.06 3.62
CA SER A 103 -10.69 -9.55 2.36
C SER A 103 -9.50 -10.49 2.56
N LEU A 104 -8.75 -10.37 3.66
CA LEU A 104 -7.66 -11.30 4.01
C LEU A 104 -8.16 -12.73 4.32
N LEU A 105 -9.45 -12.89 4.62
CA LEU A 105 -10.10 -14.19 4.81
C LEU A 105 -10.46 -14.86 3.48
N GLU A 106 -10.54 -14.10 2.40
CA GLU A 106 -10.85 -14.61 1.08
C GLU A 106 -9.62 -15.25 0.45
N SER A 107 -9.67 -16.57 0.26
CA SER A 107 -8.53 -17.36 -0.26
C SER A 107 -7.98 -16.82 -1.58
N ARG A 108 -8.87 -16.32 -2.46
CA ARG A 108 -8.49 -15.77 -3.76
C ARG A 108 -7.76 -14.44 -3.64
N PHE A 109 -8.24 -13.55 -2.78
CA PHE A 109 -7.59 -12.26 -2.54
C PHE A 109 -6.20 -12.48 -1.95
N THR A 110 -6.10 -13.32 -0.91
CA THR A 110 -4.83 -13.64 -0.25
C THR A 110 -3.84 -14.32 -1.21
N GLU A 111 -4.29 -15.16 -2.14
CA GLU A 111 -3.44 -15.72 -3.21
C GLU A 111 -2.85 -14.62 -4.11
N MET A 112 -3.65 -13.63 -4.52
CA MET A 112 -3.19 -12.51 -5.35
C MET A 112 -2.25 -11.58 -4.58
N LEU A 113 -2.60 -11.23 -3.34
CA LEU A 113 -1.78 -10.39 -2.46
C LEU A 113 -0.40 -11.04 -2.18
N CYS A 114 -0.37 -12.35 -1.95
CA CYS A 114 0.84 -13.11 -1.68
C CYS A 114 1.59 -13.57 -2.95
N SER A 115 1.07 -13.24 -4.14
CA SER A 115 1.75 -13.51 -5.41
C SER A 115 3.07 -12.73 -5.47
N PRO A 116 4.14 -13.26 -6.09
CA PRO A 116 5.41 -12.56 -6.18
C PRO A 116 5.32 -11.24 -6.94
N GLN A 117 4.34 -11.08 -7.83
CA GLN A 117 4.10 -9.86 -8.59
C GLN A 117 3.52 -8.74 -7.70
N CYS A 118 2.66 -9.08 -6.74
CA CYS A 118 2.14 -8.12 -5.77
C CYS A 118 3.15 -7.91 -4.64
N TYR A 119 3.53 -8.99 -3.94
CA TYR A 119 4.32 -8.95 -2.72
C TYR A 119 5.67 -8.22 -2.88
N ASN A 120 6.31 -8.34 -4.05
CA ASN A 120 7.59 -7.68 -4.33
C ASN A 120 7.45 -6.45 -5.24
N GLY A 121 6.29 -6.25 -5.86
CA GLY A 121 6.09 -5.22 -6.89
C GLY A 121 5.29 -4.01 -6.42
N CYS A 122 4.66 -4.10 -5.25
CA CYS A 122 3.68 -3.14 -4.76
C CYS A 122 4.00 -2.68 -3.32
N PRO A 123 5.03 -1.84 -3.13
CA PRO A 123 5.51 -1.51 -1.79
C PRO A 123 4.45 -0.84 -0.91
N ASN A 124 3.63 0.07 -1.45
CA ASN A 124 2.60 0.77 -0.67
C ASN A 124 1.40 -0.16 -0.37
N VAL A 125 0.97 -0.96 -1.34
CA VAL A 125 -0.11 -1.94 -1.10
C VAL A 125 0.30 -2.94 -0.02
N ILE A 126 1.52 -3.47 -0.09
CA ILE A 126 2.00 -4.47 0.87
C ILE A 126 2.19 -3.85 2.25
N ASP A 127 2.74 -2.64 2.35
CA ASP A 127 2.82 -1.93 3.63
C ASP A 127 1.41 -1.70 4.23
N LEU A 128 0.44 -1.32 3.41
CA LEU A 128 -0.94 -1.11 3.85
C LEU A 128 -1.57 -2.40 4.41
N TYR A 129 -1.51 -3.50 3.67
CA TYR A 129 -2.09 -4.76 4.12
C TYR A 129 -1.29 -5.44 5.23
N PHE A 130 0.02 -5.18 5.32
CA PHE A 130 0.84 -5.63 6.45
C PHE A 130 0.35 -5.00 7.75
N ASN A 131 0.16 -3.68 7.75
CA ASN A 131 -0.34 -2.96 8.93
C ASN A 131 -1.79 -3.30 9.24
N LEU A 132 -2.63 -3.49 8.22
CA LEU A 132 -4.02 -3.91 8.42
C LEU A 132 -4.10 -5.31 9.05
N ALA A 133 -3.34 -6.27 8.52
CA ALA A 133 -3.25 -7.61 9.09
C ALA A 133 -2.73 -7.59 10.53
N ALA A 134 -1.71 -6.77 10.81
CA ALA A 134 -1.19 -6.61 12.17
C ALA A 134 -2.24 -6.03 13.13
N GLY A 135 -3.09 -5.12 12.67
CA GLY A 135 -4.25 -4.63 13.43
C GLY A 135 -5.25 -5.72 13.82
N GLU A 136 -5.38 -6.76 12.98
CA GLU A 136 -6.19 -7.96 13.24
C GLU A 136 -5.42 -9.06 14.00
N GLY A 137 -4.18 -8.81 14.41
CA GLY A 137 -3.32 -9.80 15.07
C GLY A 137 -2.74 -10.87 14.14
N ILE A 138 -2.80 -10.66 12.83
CA ILE A 138 -2.28 -11.58 11.80
C ILE A 138 -0.95 -11.05 11.27
N PHE A 139 0.07 -11.91 11.19
CA PHE A 139 1.33 -11.56 10.55
C PHE A 139 1.30 -11.93 9.06
N LEU A 140 1.17 -10.93 8.19
CA LEU A 140 1.00 -11.12 6.74
C LEU A 140 2.05 -12.05 6.09
N PRO A 141 3.37 -11.98 6.41
CA PRO A 141 4.34 -12.91 5.83
C PRO A 141 4.06 -14.38 6.20
N LYS A 142 3.61 -14.66 7.42
CA LYS A 142 3.22 -16.03 7.84
C LYS A 142 1.95 -16.49 7.14
N LEU A 143 1.00 -15.58 6.93
CA LEU A 143 -0.20 -15.86 6.11
C LEU A 143 0.21 -16.27 4.68
N CYS A 144 1.12 -15.53 4.06
CA CYS A 144 1.61 -15.83 2.72
C CYS A 144 2.45 -17.12 2.63
N GLU A 145 3.23 -17.45 3.67
CA GLU A 145 3.93 -18.75 3.77
C GLU A 145 2.94 -19.91 3.84
N ALA A 146 1.89 -19.79 4.65
CA ALA A 146 0.86 -20.82 4.78
C ALA A 146 0.06 -21.03 3.49
N GLN A 147 -0.09 -20.00 2.66
CA GLN A 147 -0.73 -20.08 1.36
C GLN A 147 0.10 -20.92 0.36
N LYS A 148 1.44 -20.81 0.42
CA LYS A 148 2.37 -21.65 -0.36
C LYS A 148 2.43 -23.11 0.15
N GLY A 149 2.20 -23.30 1.45
CA GLY A 149 2.18 -24.59 2.13
C GLY A 149 0.78 -25.20 2.23
N ASN A 150 0.25 -25.73 1.13
CA ASN A 150 -0.89 -26.67 1.13
C ASN A 150 -2.28 -26.03 1.45
N ILE A 151 -3.09 -25.87 0.39
CA ILE A 151 -4.44 -25.26 0.33
C ILE A 151 -5.47 -25.83 1.34
N ARG A 152 -5.16 -26.89 2.09
CA ARG A 152 -6.13 -27.59 2.97
C ARG A 152 -5.80 -27.70 4.46
N ARG A 153 -4.62 -27.27 4.95
CA ARG A 153 -4.22 -27.56 6.35
C ARG A 153 -3.74 -26.38 7.18
N GLY A 154 -3.38 -25.24 6.58
CA GLY A 154 -2.78 -24.11 7.31
C GLY A 154 -3.76 -23.14 7.99
N MET A 155 -5.02 -23.05 7.53
CA MET A 155 -5.94 -22.01 8.01
C MET A 155 -6.49 -22.27 9.44
N SER A 156 -6.50 -23.50 9.94
CA SER A 156 -6.96 -23.75 11.32
C SER A 156 -5.91 -23.43 12.39
N GLU A 157 -4.62 -23.50 12.05
CA GLU A 157 -3.53 -23.35 13.04
C GLU A 157 -3.17 -21.89 13.31
N ILE A 158 -3.33 -21.01 12.32
CA ILE A 158 -3.05 -19.57 12.46
C ILE A 158 -4.10 -18.88 13.34
N TRP A 159 -5.38 -19.32 13.28
CA TRP A 159 -6.45 -18.74 14.09
C TRP A 159 -6.49 -19.32 15.51
N SER A 160 -6.18 -20.62 15.68
CA SER A 160 -6.25 -21.28 16.99
C SER A 160 -5.10 -20.92 17.93
N SER A 161 -4.05 -20.27 17.42
CA SER A 161 -2.92 -19.81 18.22
C SER A 161 -2.98 -18.30 18.26
N GLY A 162 -3.65 -17.73 19.26
CA GLY A 162 -3.56 -16.30 19.57
C GLY A 162 -2.11 -15.93 19.91
N MET A 163 -1.28 -15.78 18.88
CA MET A 163 0.13 -15.41 19.01
C MET A 163 0.18 -13.89 19.18
N VAL A 164 -0.08 -13.48 20.41
CA VAL A 164 0.23 -12.14 20.90
C VAL A 164 1.73 -11.93 20.69
N ALA A 165 2.10 -10.95 19.87
CA ALA A 165 3.49 -10.52 19.76
C ALA A 165 4.04 -10.18 21.16
N PRO A 166 5.27 -10.58 21.52
CA PRO A 166 5.86 -10.18 22.79
C PRO A 166 5.97 -8.65 22.80
N GLY A 167 5.21 -8.01 23.70
CA GLY A 167 5.23 -6.57 23.88
C GLY A 167 6.62 -6.07 24.29
N PRO A 168 6.93 -4.78 24.07
CA PRO A 168 8.25 -4.23 24.37
C PRO A 168 8.60 -4.42 25.84
N VAL A 169 9.74 -5.05 26.10
CA VAL A 169 10.34 -5.16 27.44
C VAL A 169 10.86 -3.77 27.82
N GLY A 170 10.05 -3.01 28.54
CA GLY A 170 10.38 -1.66 29.00
C GLY A 170 9.44 -1.22 30.11
N GLY A 171 9.73 -1.66 31.33
CA GLY A 171 8.90 -1.38 32.51
C GLY A 171 8.84 0.10 32.85
N VAL A 172 7.65 0.68 32.77
CA VAL A 172 7.24 1.86 33.53
C VAL A 172 5.97 1.51 34.30
N LYS A 173 6.10 1.39 35.63
CA LYS A 173 4.98 1.19 36.55
C LYS A 173 4.15 2.48 36.59
N PHE A 174 3.05 2.52 35.84
CA PHE A 174 2.02 3.53 36.01
C PHE A 174 0.99 2.99 37.01
N TRP A 175 0.99 3.54 38.23
CA TRP A 175 -0.13 3.35 39.17
C TRP A 175 -1.29 4.22 38.70
N GLY A 176 -2.22 3.62 37.95
CA GLY A 176 -3.51 4.21 37.63
C GLY A 176 -4.54 3.80 38.68
N VAL A 177 -4.95 4.76 39.52
CA VAL A 177 -6.12 4.64 40.40
C VAL A 177 -7.37 4.57 39.52
N ALA A 178 -8.22 3.57 39.72
CA ALA A 178 -9.49 3.46 39.01
C ALA A 178 -10.45 4.60 39.41
N PRO A 179 -11.10 5.30 38.46
CA PRO A 179 -12.17 6.22 38.82
C PRO A 179 -13.41 5.45 39.26
N ALA A 180 -14.02 5.89 40.37
CA ALA A 180 -15.25 5.35 40.91
C ALA A 180 -16.43 5.60 39.95
N MET A 181 -17.28 4.59 39.76
CA MET A 181 -18.54 4.70 39.03
C MET A 181 -19.52 5.65 39.76
N ALA A 182 -20.19 6.52 39.01
CA ALA A 182 -21.30 7.33 39.52
C ALA A 182 -22.58 6.48 39.65
N PRO A 183 -23.38 6.63 40.72
CA PRO A 183 -24.70 6.02 40.80
C PRO A 183 -25.74 6.85 40.03
N TYR A 184 -26.79 6.14 39.57
CA TYR A 184 -27.96 6.64 38.84
C TYR A 184 -28.62 7.88 39.46
#